data_AF-A0A933DM13-F1
#
_entry.id   AF-A0A933DM13-F1
#
_cell.length_a   1.000
_cell.length_b   1.000
_cell.length_c   1.000
_cell.angle_alpha   90.00
_cell.angle_beta   90.00
_cell.angle_gamma   90.00
#
_symmetry.space_group_name_H-M   'P 1'
#
loop_
_entity.id
_entity.type
_entity.pdbx_description
1 polymer ?
#
loop_
_entity_poly.entity_id
_entity_poly.type
_entity_poly.pdbx_seq_one_letter_code
_entity_poly.pdbx_strand_id
1 'polypeptide(L)'
;MTHNAAFYFANLGADVARCANAEKQGDDALYKDSLSRAYRTLDILRGASRPEAYEEGLLMLRGLALARATPESLASFQSSLNSVVGVFLNRLQ
;
A
#
# COMPACT_ATOMS: atom_id res chain seq x y z
N MET A 1 -1.96 -17.94 13.45
CA MET A 1 -2.90 -18.06 12.31
C MET A 1 -2.21 -17.52 11.07
N THR A 2 -2.15 -18.28 9.99
CA THR A 2 -1.63 -17.80 8.70
C THR A 2 -2.74 -17.01 8.00
N HIS A 3 -2.55 -15.71 7.82
CA HIS A 3 -3.51 -14.90 7.06
C HIS A 3 -3.37 -15.15 5.56
N ASN A 4 -4.46 -14.97 4.80
CA ASN A 4 -4.44 -15.17 3.35
C ASN A 4 -3.80 -13.96 2.63
N ALA A 5 -3.51 -14.10 1.34
CA ALA A 5 -2.92 -13.02 0.54
C ALA A 5 -3.77 -11.74 0.54
N ALA A 6 -5.10 -11.87 0.53
CA ALA A 6 -6.02 -10.73 0.52
C ALA A 6 -5.91 -9.86 1.78
N PHE A 7 -5.72 -10.48 2.95
CA PHE A 7 -5.49 -9.75 4.20
C PHE A 7 -4.20 -8.92 4.14
N TYR A 8 -3.09 -9.52 3.68
CA TYR A 8 -1.83 -8.79 3.55
C TYR A 8 -1.92 -7.68 2.50
N PHE A 9 -2.61 -7.92 1.39
CA PHE A 9 -2.82 -6.90 0.36
C PHE A 9 -3.67 -5.72 0.86
N ALA A 10 -4.71 -5.99 1.66
CA ALA A 10 -5.51 -4.95 2.29
C ALA A 10 -4.70 -4.09 3.26
N ASN A 11 -3.84 -4.70 4.09
CA ASN A 11 -2.94 -3.98 4.99
C ASN A 11 -1.91 -3.14 4.23
N LEU A 12 -1.30 -3.72 3.21
CA LEU A 12 -0.36 -3.01 2.34
C LEU A 12 -1.04 -1.79 1.71
N GLY A 13 -2.22 -1.98 1.11
CA GLY A 13 -3.00 -0.89 0.51
C GLY A 13 -3.39 0.20 1.51
N ALA A 14 -3.75 -0.17 2.74
CA ALA A 14 -4.02 0.79 3.80
C ALA A 14 -2.77 1.59 4.20
N ASP A 15 -1.61 0.96 4.34
CA ASP A 15 -0.36 1.67 4.63
C ASP A 15 0.08 2.58 3.49
N VAL A 16 -0.09 2.16 2.23
CA VAL A 16 0.17 3.01 1.06
C VAL A 16 -0.78 4.21 1.02
N ALA A 17 -2.06 4.02 1.37
CA ALA A 17 -3.01 5.13 1.48
C ALA A 17 -2.63 6.11 2.59
N ARG A 18 -2.11 5.61 3.72
CA ARG A 18 -1.55 6.46 4.79
C ARG A 18 -0.33 7.23 4.31
N CYS A 19 0.57 6.63 3.55
CA CYS A 19 1.70 7.34 2.94
C CYS A 19 1.22 8.49 2.04
N ALA A 20 0.25 8.25 1.17
CA ALA A 20 -0.29 9.28 0.29
C ALA A 20 -0.94 10.44 1.06
N ASN A 21 -1.65 10.13 2.16
CA ASN A 21 -2.23 11.16 3.04
C ASN A 21 -1.15 11.94 3.81
N ALA A 22 -0.13 11.26 4.31
CA ALA A 22 0.99 11.89 5.02
C ALA A 22 1.75 12.86 4.10
N GLU A 23 2.00 12.44 2.85
CA GLU A 23 2.62 13.30 1.84
C GLU A 23 1.80 14.58 1.59
N LYS A 24 0.47 14.47 1.47
CA LYS A 24 -0.42 15.64 1.33
C LYS A 24 -0.37 16.59 2.53
N GLN A 25 -0.10 16.07 3.72
CA GLN A 25 -0.04 16.83 4.96
C GLN A 25 1.38 17.39 5.24
N GLY A 26 2.39 16.98 4.46
CA GLY A 26 3.80 17.26 4.77
C GLY A 26 4.29 16.56 6.04
N ASP A 27 3.65 15.46 6.45
CA ASP A 27 4.03 14.68 7.63
C ASP A 27 5.03 13.57 7.26
N ASP A 28 6.31 13.95 7.20
CA ASP A 28 7.41 13.06 6.88
C ASP A 28 7.55 11.88 7.85
N ALA A 29 7.20 12.07 9.13
CA ALA A 29 7.34 11.03 10.15
C ALA A 29 6.30 9.94 9.92
N LEU A 30 5.04 10.33 9.72
CA LEU A 30 3.95 9.41 9.41
C LEU A 30 4.17 8.71 8.06
N TYR A 31 4.72 9.40 7.07
CA TYR A 31 5.08 8.82 5.79
C TYR A 31 6.09 7.68 5.98
N LYS A 32 7.20 7.93 6.68
CA LYS A 32 8.26 6.93 6.92
C LYS A 32 7.78 5.74 7.74
N ASP A 33 6.97 5.98 8.76
CA ASP A 33 6.37 4.93 9.59
C ASP A 33 5.43 4.02 8.77
N SER A 34 4.52 4.63 8.01
CA SER A 34 3.59 3.89 7.13
C SER A 34 4.33 3.11 6.05
N LEU A 35 5.35 3.71 5.43
CA LEU A 35 6.19 3.04 4.44
C LEU A 35 6.93 1.84 5.05
N SER A 36 7.43 1.98 6.27
CA SER A 36 8.10 0.89 6.99
C SER A 36 7.14 -0.27 7.26
N ARG A 37 5.88 -0.01 7.64
CA ARG A 37 4.85 -1.05 7.79
C ARG A 37 4.53 -1.75 6.46
N ALA A 38 4.44 -1.00 5.37
CA ALA A 38 4.23 -1.57 4.04
C ALA A 38 5.36 -2.54 3.65
N TYR A 39 6.62 -2.17 3.86
CA TYR A 39 7.76 -3.06 3.61
C TYR A 39 7.76 -4.30 4.50
N ARG A 40 7.38 -4.19 5.78
CA ARG A 40 7.22 -5.38 6.64
C ARG A 40 6.16 -6.34 6.10
N THR A 41 5.08 -5.82 5.53
CA THR A 41 4.05 -6.65 4.87
C THR A 41 4.63 -7.39 3.65
N LEU A 42 5.47 -6.73 2.85
CA LEU A 42 6.18 -7.38 1.75
C LEU A 42 7.14 -8.46 2.23
N ASP A 43 7.89 -8.23 3.31
CA ASP A 43 8.78 -9.24 3.90
C ASP A 43 8.01 -10.48 4.36
N ILE A 44 6.82 -10.29 4.94
CA ILE A 44 5.93 -11.40 5.32
C ILE A 44 5.44 -12.16 4.08
N LEU A 45 5.01 -11.46 3.03
CA LEU A 45 4.55 -12.08 1.78
C LEU A 45 5.67 -12.90 1.10
N ARG A 46 6.89 -12.36 1.09
CA ARG A 46 8.09 -13.06 0.60
C ARG A 46 8.38 -14.31 1.43
N GLY A 47 8.37 -14.20 2.76
CA GLY A 47 8.61 -15.32 3.68
C GLY A 47 7.52 -16.39 3.62
N ALA A 48 6.29 -16.03 3.25
CA ALA A 48 5.18 -16.96 3.06
C ALA A 48 5.11 -17.58 1.65
N SER A 49 6.16 -17.39 0.82
CA SER A 49 6.23 -17.88 -0.57
C SER A 49 5.01 -17.48 -1.41
N ARG A 50 4.60 -16.21 -1.32
CA ARG A 50 3.53 -15.61 -2.14
C ARG A 50 4.11 -14.61 -3.15
N PRO A 51 4.84 -15.05 -4.19
CA PRO A 51 5.58 -14.18 -5.08
C PRO A 51 4.68 -13.18 -5.82
N GLU A 52 3.49 -13.60 -6.27
CA GLU A 52 2.57 -12.72 -7.00
C GLU A 52 2.09 -11.57 -6.12
N ALA A 53 1.70 -11.86 -4.88
CA ALA A 53 1.26 -10.83 -3.93
C ALA A 53 2.41 -9.88 -3.53
N TYR A 54 3.62 -10.40 -3.44
CA TYR A 54 4.81 -9.59 -3.19
C TYR A 54 5.11 -8.63 -4.36
N GLU A 55 5.04 -9.13 -5.60
CA GLU A 55 5.28 -8.33 -6.81
C GLU A 55 4.22 -7.23 -6.99
N GLU A 56 2.93 -7.58 -6.84
CA GLU A 56 1.84 -6.60 -6.88
C GLU A 56 2.01 -5.53 -5.80
N GLY A 57 2.48 -5.93 -4.62
CA GLY A 57 2.76 -4.99 -3.55
C GLY A 57 3.96 -4.07 -3.83
N LEU A 58 5.01 -4.57 -4.47
CA LEU A 58 6.12 -3.74 -4.94
C LEU A 58 5.67 -2.74 -6.02
N LEU A 59 4.81 -3.16 -6.95
CA LEU A 59 4.25 -2.28 -7.97
C LEU A 59 3.45 -1.15 -7.33
N MET A 60 2.66 -1.45 -6.30
CA MET A 60 1.91 -0.43 -5.56
C MET A 60 2.84 0.61 -4.90
N LEU A 61 3.93 0.18 -4.27
CA LEU A 61 4.92 1.09 -3.68
C LEU A 61 5.68 1.93 -4.73
N ARG A 62 6.00 1.34 -5.88
CA ARG A 62 6.60 2.08 -7.00
C ARG A 62 5.63 3.13 -7.55
N GLY A 63 4.35 2.78 -7.68
CA GLY A 63 3.29 3.70 -8.08
C GLY A 63 3.21 4.90 -7.13
N LEU A 64 3.24 4.67 -5.82
CA LEU A 64 3.30 5.74 -4.82
C LEU A 64 4.53 6.63 -5.03
N ALA A 65 5.72 6.05 -5.19
CA ALA A 65 6.96 6.81 -5.37
C ALA A 65 6.92 7.73 -6.61
N LEU A 66 6.35 7.24 -7.72
CA LEU A 66 6.15 8.04 -8.93
C LEU A 66 5.09 9.13 -8.73
N ALA A 67 4.00 8.82 -8.04
CA ALA A 67 2.89 9.74 -7.81
C ALA A 67 3.22 10.89 -6.85
N ARG A 68 4.32 10.82 -6.11
CA ARG A 68 4.79 11.94 -5.27
C ARG A 68 5.39 13.09 -6.06
N ALA A 69 5.60 12.94 -7.37
CA ALA A 69 6.20 13.98 -8.20
C ALA A 69 5.37 15.27 -8.25
N THR A 70 4.04 15.17 -8.26
CA THR A 70 3.14 16.33 -8.22
C THR A 70 1.88 16.07 -7.38
N PRO A 71 1.26 17.11 -6.82
CA PRO A 71 -0.01 16.97 -6.08
C PRO A 71 -1.13 16.29 -6.90
N GLU A 72 -1.21 16.58 -8.20
CA GLU A 72 -2.22 16.02 -9.11
C GLU A 72 -2.00 14.52 -9.32
N SER A 73 -0.74 14.12 -9.55
CA SER A 73 -0.39 12.70 -9.70
C SER A 73 -0.66 11.91 -8.41
N LEU A 74 -0.38 12.51 -7.25
CA LEU A 74 -0.68 11.91 -5.94
C LEU A 74 -2.19 11.74 -5.72
N ALA A 75 -2.99 12.74 -6.10
CA ALA A 75 -4.44 12.65 -6.01
C ALA A 75 -5.03 11.56 -6.93
N SER A 76 -4.54 11.48 -8.17
CA SER A 76 -4.94 10.44 -9.13
C SER A 76 -4.57 9.03 -8.65
N PHE A 77 -3.36 8.88 -8.13
CA PHE A 77 -2.90 7.62 -7.52
C PHE A 77 -3.79 7.21 -6.35
N GLN A 78 -4.13 8.13 -5.45
CA GLN A 78 -4.96 7.82 -4.29
C GLN A 78 -6.38 7.39 -4.70
N SER A 79 -6.96 8.02 -5.73
CA SER A 79 -8.27 7.60 -6.28
C SER A 79 -8.21 6.16 -6.80
N SER A 80 -7.18 5.84 -7.59
CA SER A 80 -6.97 4.49 -8.12
C SER A 80 -6.74 3.46 -7.01
N LEU A 81 -5.92 3.80 -6.01
CA LEU A 81 -5.65 2.96 -4.86
C LEU A 81 -6.91 2.66 -4.06
N ASN A 82 -7.73 3.67 -3.77
CA ASN A 82 -8.98 3.50 -3.03
C ASN A 82 -9.95 2.56 -3.76
N SER A 83 -10.00 2.64 -5.09
CA SER A 83 -10.81 1.74 -5.92
C SER A 83 -10.35 0.28 -5.77
N VAL A 84 -9.04 0.04 -5.86
CA VAL A 84 -8.47 -1.31 -5.73
C VAL A 84 -8.64 -1.86 -4.31
N VAL A 85 -8.26 -1.09 -3.29
CA VAL A 85 -8.33 -1.52 -1.89
C VAL A 85 -9.77 -1.77 -1.45
N GLY A 86 -10.73 -0.95 -1.92
CA GLY A 86 -12.16 -1.15 -1.65
C GLY A 86 -12.67 -2.53 -2.08
N VAL A 87 -12.19 -3.06 -3.21
CA VAL A 87 -12.54 -4.42 -3.66
C VAL A 87 -12.07 -5.49 -2.68
N PHE A 88 -10.87 -5.33 -2.09
CA PHE A 88 -10.33 -6.31 -1.15
C PHE A 88 -10.99 -6.23 0.22
N LEU A 89 -11.32 -5.02 0.71
CA LEU A 89 -12.01 -4.85 1.98
C LEU A 89 -13.40 -5.51 1.98
N ASN A 90 -14.14 -5.38 0.87
CA ASN A 90 -15.45 -6.03 0.71
C ASN A 90 -15.37 -7.57 0.69
N ARG A 91 -14.20 -8.14 0.37
CA ARG A 91 -13.98 -9.60 0.38
C ARG A 91 -13.58 -10.16 1.75
N LEU A 92 -13.33 -9.28 2.72
CA LEU A 92 -12.98 -9.65 4.10
C LEU A 92 -14.18 -9.59 5.06
N GLN A 93 -15.35 -9.15 4.56
CA GLN A 93 -16.65 -9.17 5.25
C GLN A 93 -17.34 -10.52 5.06
#